data_AF-A0A0F0EAG2-F1
#
_entry.id   AF-A0A0F0EAG2-F1
#
_cell.length_a   1.000
_cell.length_b   1.000
_cell.length_c   1.000
_cell.angle_alpha   90.00
_cell.angle_beta   90.00
_cell.angle_gamma   90.00
#
_symmetry.space_group_name_H-M   'P 1'
#
loop_
_entity.id
_entity.type
_entity.pdbx_description
1 polymer ?
#
loop_
_entity_poly.entity_id
_entity_poly.type
_entity_poly.pdbx_seq_one_letter_code
_entity_poly.pdbx_strand_id
1 'polypeptide(L)'
;LDTSDIEISPYYLASEIRATYAGMMIAVPPEVWQAYDPLTPAQLGRTLLNIAAHVDPRAMRKHTRGPKAPKKKGYVAGCVARRHVSTARVIKAGRVV
;
A
#
# COMPACT_ATOMS: atom_id res chain seq x y z
N LEU A 1 22.91 6.83 0.39
CA LEU A 1 21.66 6.67 -0.37
C LEU A 1 20.81 7.87 -0.02
N ASP A 2 20.59 8.76 -0.99
CA ASP A 2 19.82 10.00 -0.80
C ASP A 2 18.34 9.65 -0.61
N THR A 3 17.84 9.82 0.62
CA THR A 3 16.47 9.45 1.04
C THR A 3 15.44 10.48 0.58
N SER A 4 15.88 11.59 -0.01
CA SER A 4 15.07 12.78 -0.33
C SER A 4 14.05 12.55 -1.46
N ASP A 5 14.20 11.50 -2.26
CA ASP A 5 13.39 11.23 -3.46
C ASP A 5 12.52 9.96 -3.35
N ILE A 6 12.36 9.41 -2.15
CA ILE A 6 11.54 8.23 -1.93
C ILE A 6 10.08 8.67 -1.71
N GLU A 7 9.28 8.64 -2.78
CA GLU A 7 7.83 8.81 -2.68
C GLU A 7 7.23 7.59 -1.93
N ILE A 8 7.01 7.74 -0.63
CA ILE A 8 6.35 6.74 0.22
C ILE A 8 4.88 6.64 -0.19
N SER A 9 4.37 5.42 -0.32
CA SER A 9 2.96 5.19 -0.60
C SER A 9 2.13 5.22 0.69
N PRO A 10 1.18 6.16 0.85
CA PRO A 10 0.27 6.15 1.99
C PRO A 10 -0.56 4.86 2.07
N TYR A 11 -0.83 4.23 0.92
CA TYR A 11 -1.54 2.95 0.84
C TYR A 11 -0.75 1.81 1.48
N TYR A 12 0.54 1.64 1.12
CA TYR A 12 1.35 0.59 1.72
C TYR A 12 1.62 0.84 3.21
N LEU A 13 1.78 2.11 3.62
CA LEU A 13 1.87 2.46 5.04
C LEU A 13 0.62 2.03 5.83
N ALA A 14 -0.56 2.40 5.35
CA ALA A 14 -1.82 2.02 5.99
C ALA A 14 -2.02 0.50 6.01
N SER A 15 -1.65 -0.18 4.92
CA SER A 15 -1.72 -1.63 4.81
C SER A 15 -0.81 -2.31 5.84
N GLU A 16 0.42 -1.84 6.01
CA GLU A 16 1.37 -2.38 6.97
C GLU A 16 0.90 -2.20 8.41
N ILE A 17 0.44 -0.99 8.76
CA ILE A 17 -0.13 -0.70 10.07
C ILE A 17 -1.29 -1.65 10.35
N ARG A 18 -2.21 -1.80 9.40
CA ARG A 18 -3.36 -2.71 9.56
C ARG A 18 -2.93 -4.16 9.77
N ALA A 19 -1.91 -4.62 9.04
CA ALA A 19 -1.43 -5.99 9.12
C ALA A 19 -0.70 -6.29 10.44
N THR A 20 0.04 -5.31 10.98
CA THR A 20 0.95 -5.52 12.11
C THR A 20 0.37 -5.08 13.46
N TYR A 21 -0.54 -4.10 13.47
CA TYR A 21 -1.03 -3.47 14.70
C TYR A 21 -1.63 -4.47 15.69
N ALA A 22 -2.49 -5.39 15.23
CA ALA A 22 -3.11 -6.39 16.10
C ALA A 22 -2.06 -7.32 16.73
N GLY A 23 -1.06 -7.76 15.97
CA GLY A 23 0.03 -8.59 16.48
C GLY A 23 0.89 -7.82 17.49
N MET A 24 1.17 -6.55 17.22
CA MET A 24 1.90 -5.67 18.14
C MET A 24 1.16 -5.48 19.46
N MET A 25 -0.17 -5.27 19.43
CA MET A 25 -0.98 -5.13 20.65
C MET A 25 -1.04 -6.40 21.50
N ILE A 26 -0.81 -7.57 20.91
CA ILE A 26 -0.72 -8.85 21.63
C ILE A 26 0.69 -9.06 22.18
N ALA A 27 1.72 -8.74 21.39
CA ALA A 27 3.11 -9.03 21.72
C ALA A 27 3.75 -7.98 22.66
N VAL A 28 3.25 -6.75 22.66
CA VAL A 28 3.81 -5.65 23.45
C VAL A 28 2.91 -5.34 24.65
N PRO A 29 3.39 -5.56 25.89
CA PRO A 29 2.64 -5.24 27.09
C PRO A 29 2.29 -3.74 27.19
N PRO A 30 1.14 -3.36 27.79
CA PRO A 30 0.78 -1.98 28.06
C PRO A 30 1.86 -1.17 28.80
N GLU A 31 2.59 -1.80 29.70
CA GLU A 31 3.61 -1.19 30.55
C GLU A 31 4.79 -0.64 29.74
N VAL A 32 5.08 -1.25 28.59
CA VAL A 32 6.13 -0.77 27.67
C VAL A 32 5.75 0.59 27.09
N TRP A 33 4.45 0.84 26.86
CA TRP A 33 3.99 2.11 26.31
C TRP A 33 4.03 3.25 27.33
N GLN A 34 3.86 2.95 28.63
CA GLN A 34 3.87 3.95 29.71
C GLN A 34 5.20 4.70 29.83
N ALA A 35 6.30 4.09 29.37
CA ALA A 35 7.61 4.75 29.33
C ALA A 35 7.64 6.00 28.42
N TYR A 36 6.67 6.12 27.50
CA TYR A 36 6.57 7.25 26.57
C TYR A 36 5.62 8.37 27.08
N ASP A 37 4.74 8.09 28.03
CA ASP A 37 3.78 9.06 28.58
C ASP A 37 4.41 10.34 29.15
N PRO A 38 5.57 10.31 29.86
CA PRO A 38 6.17 11.52 30.41
C PRO A 38 7.02 12.29 29.39
N LEU A 39 7.17 11.81 28.15
CA LEU A 39 8.04 12.45 27.17
C LEU A 39 7.44 13.77 26.68
N THR A 40 8.28 14.81 26.66
CA THR A 40 7.95 16.05 25.95
C THR A 40 7.83 15.79 24.44
N PRO A 41 7.12 16.64 23.69
CA PRO A 41 7.01 16.49 22.23
C PRO A 41 8.37 16.40 21.52
N ALA A 42 9.38 17.12 22.00
CA ALA A 42 10.73 17.08 21.44
C ALA A 42 11.43 15.73 21.69
N GLN A 43 11.29 15.18 22.89
CA GLN A 43 11.84 13.86 23.24
C GLN A 43 11.13 12.76 22.46
N LEU A 44 9.79 12.81 22.41
CA LEU A 44 9.01 11.86 21.62
C LEU A 44 9.40 11.91 20.15
N GLY A 45 9.55 13.10 19.57
CA GLY A 45 10.03 13.28 18.21
C GLY A 45 11.40 12.66 17.97
N ARG A 46 12.35 12.83 18.90
CA ARG A 46 13.67 12.21 18.83
C ARG A 46 13.57 10.68 18.83
N THR A 47 12.72 10.13 19.68
CA THR A 47 12.48 8.69 19.78
C THR A 47 11.87 8.13 18.49
N LEU A 48 10.86 8.80 17.93
CA LEU A 48 10.25 8.40 16.67
C LEU A 48 11.25 8.41 15.52
N LEU A 49 12.14 9.41 15.46
CA LEU A 49 13.22 9.45 14.46
C LEU A 49 14.22 8.29 14.63
N ASN A 50 14.56 7.94 15.88
CA ASN A 50 15.42 6.79 16.16
C ASN A 50 14.78 5.46 15.73
N ILE A 51 13.47 5.29 15.95
CA ILE A 51 12.72 4.12 15.49
C ILE A 51 12.69 4.12 13.95
N ALA A 52 12.38 5.26 13.33
CA ALA A 52 12.31 5.40 11.88
C ALA A 52 13.64 5.07 11.18
N ALA A 53 14.79 5.27 11.84
CA ALA A 53 16.10 4.88 11.30
C ALA A 53 16.26 3.37 11.06
N HIS A 54 15.43 2.54 11.69
CA HIS A 54 15.44 1.08 11.53
C HIS A 54 14.42 0.60 10.47
N VAL A 55 13.59 1.50 9.94
CA VAL A 55 12.61 1.18 8.90
C VAL A 55 13.32 1.16 7.54
N ASP A 56 13.01 0.17 6.70
CA ASP A 56 13.43 0.19 5.29
C ASP A 56 12.40 0.98 4.44
N PRO A 57 12.70 2.23 4.03
CA PRO A 57 11.76 3.03 3.24
C PRO A 57 11.50 2.45 1.85
N ARG A 58 12.34 1.52 1.35
CA ARG A 58 12.15 0.88 0.04
C ARG A 58 10.96 -0.07 0.04
N ALA A 59 10.66 -0.72 1.17
CA ALA A 59 9.52 -1.60 1.33
C ALA A 59 8.19 -0.84 1.18
N MET A 60 8.17 0.45 1.52
CA MET A 60 6.98 1.30 1.49
C MET A 60 6.90 2.21 0.27
N ARG A 61 7.84 2.06 -0.69
CA ARG A 61 7.88 2.89 -1.88
C ARG A 61 6.64 2.68 -2.72
N LYS A 62 6.10 3.78 -3.26
CA LYS A 62 5.06 3.72 -4.28
C LYS A 62 5.52 2.88 -5.46
N HIS A 63 4.70 1.92 -5.85
CA HIS A 63 4.98 1.13 -7.03
C HIS A 63 4.67 1.95 -8.29
N THR A 64 5.70 2.56 -8.87
CA THR A 64 5.57 3.27 -10.15
C THR A 64 5.21 2.28 -11.23
N ARG A 65 3.99 2.39 -11.75
CA ARG A 65 3.53 1.56 -12.86
C ARG A 65 4.29 1.98 -14.12
N GLY A 66 5.09 1.08 -14.67
CA GLY A 66 5.69 1.28 -15.99
C GLY A 66 4.63 1.41 -17.10
N PRO A 67 5.01 1.89 -18.29
CA PRO A 67 4.12 1.95 -19.44
C PRO A 67 3.43 0.59 -19.68
N LYS A 68 2.14 0.62 -20.01
CA LYS A 68 1.39 -0.61 -20.29
C LYS A 68 2.07 -1.31 -21.47
N ALA A 69 2.60 -2.52 -21.25
CA ALA A 69 3.22 -3.30 -22.31
C ALA A 69 2.26 -3.43 -23.52
N PRO A 70 2.72 -3.12 -24.75
CA PRO A 70 1.90 -3.21 -25.94
C PRO A 70 1.53 -4.67 -26.17
N LYS A 71 0.23 -4.98 -26.10
CA LYS A 71 -0.27 -6.31 -26.46
C LYS A 71 -0.49 -6.36 -27.96
N LYS A 72 0.08 -7.34 -28.66
CA LYS A 72 -0.31 -7.68 -30.04
C LYS A 72 -1.78 -8.10 -30.01
N LYS A 73 -2.67 -7.24 -30.48
CA LYS A 73 -4.10 -7.57 -30.62
C LYS A 73 -4.26 -8.31 -31.94
N GLY A 74 -4.86 -9.50 -31.90
CA GLY A 74 -5.32 -10.17 -33.12
C GLY A 74 -6.44 -9.36 -33.78
N TYR A 75 -6.76 -9.71 -35.04
CA TYR A 75 -7.91 -9.11 -35.71
C TYR A 75 -9.21 -9.54 -35.03
N VAL A 76 -10.08 -8.57 -34.76
CA VAL A 76 -11.47 -8.78 -34.34
C VAL A 76 -12.36 -7.81 -35.13
N ALA A 77 -13.59 -8.23 -35.44
CA ALA A 77 -14.55 -7.36 -36.09
C ALA A 77 -14.81 -6.10 -35.23
N GLY A 78 -14.95 -4.94 -35.88
CA GLY A 78 -15.07 -3.65 -35.19
C GLY A 78 -16.27 -3.55 -34.24
N CYS A 79 -17.38 -4.23 -34.55
CA CYS A 79 -18.54 -4.31 -33.67
C CYS A 79 -18.24 -5.03 -32.35
N VAL A 80 -17.38 -6.06 -32.39
CA VAL A 80 -16.95 -6.81 -31.20
C VAL A 80 -15.98 -5.98 -30.37
N ALA A 81 -15.03 -5.29 -31.02
CA ALA A 81 -14.03 -4.47 -30.34
C ALA A 81 -14.63 -3.29 -29.54
N ARG A 82 -15.77 -2.75 -30.01
CA ARG A 82 -16.46 -1.60 -29.39
C ARG A 82 -17.66 -2.00 -28.53
N ARG A 83 -17.95 -3.29 -28.39
CA ARG A 83 -19.08 -3.75 -27.57
C ARG A 83 -18.82 -3.40 -26.11
N HIS A 84 -19.70 -2.58 -25.53
CA HIS A 84 -19.70 -2.35 -24.09
C HIS A 84 -20.37 -3.54 -23.40
N VAL A 85 -19.66 -4.13 -22.44
CA VAL A 85 -20.16 -5.28 -21.69
C VAL A 85 -20.13 -4.95 -20.20
N SER A 86 -21.28 -5.11 -19.53
CA SER A 86 -21.37 -4.99 -18.07
C SER A 86 -20.93 -6.29 -17.42
N THR A 87 -19.86 -6.23 -16.62
CA THR A 87 -19.33 -7.40 -15.88
C THR A 87 -20.42 -8.08 -15.05
N ALA A 88 -21.32 -7.31 -14.43
CA ALA A 88 -22.43 -7.85 -13.65
C ALA A 88 -23.39 -8.69 -14.51
N ARG A 89 -23.70 -8.26 -15.74
CA ARG A 89 -24.55 -9.00 -16.67
C ARG A 89 -23.90 -10.28 -17.17
N VAL A 90 -22.58 -10.25 -17.41
CA VAL A 90 -21.83 -11.44 -17.85
C VAL A 90 -21.81 -12.50 -16.77
N ILE A 91 -21.54 -12.10 -15.52
CA ILE A 91 -21.52 -13.03 -14.38
C ILE A 91 -22.92 -13.63 -14.18
N LYS A 92 -23.97 -12.80 -14.22
CA LYS A 92 -25.36 -13.28 -14.08
C LYS A 92 -25.78 -14.25 -15.20
N ALA A 93 -25.35 -14.00 -16.43
CA ALA A 93 -25.74 -14.80 -17.59
C ALA A 93 -24.81 -15.99 -17.88
N GLY A 94 -23.64 -16.07 -17.24
CA GLY A 94 -22.60 -17.07 -17.52
C GLY A 94 -21.98 -16.96 -18.92
N ARG A 95 -22.25 -15.87 -19.66
CA ARG A 95 -21.76 -15.66 -21.04
C ARG A 95 -21.63 -14.17 -21.35
N VAL A 96 -20.79 -13.83 -22.33
CA VAL A 96 -20.66 -12.45 -22.82
C VAL A 96 -21.94 -12.07 -23.57
N VAL A 97 -22.70 -11.14 -22.98
CA VAL A 97 -24.01 -10.63 -23.48
C VAL A 97 -23.88 -9.28 -24.14
#